data_AF-A0AAE0RRD1-F1
#
_entry.id   AF-A0AAE0RRD1-F1
#
_cell.length_a   1.000
_cell.length_b   1.000
_cell.length_c   1.000
_cell.angle_alpha   90.00
_cell.angle_beta   90.00
_cell.angle_gamma   90.00
#
_symmetry.space_group_name_H-M   'P 1'
#
loop_
_entity.id
_entity.type
_entity.pdbx_description
1 polymer ?
#
loop_
_entity_poly.entity_id
_entity_poly.type
_entity_poly.pdbx_seq_one_letter_code
_entity_poly.pdbx_strand_id
1 'polypeptide(L)'
;ATDADKEGTNNSKISYTIGSTTWKSNFTINSTTGEISLLSRLDYEALNETEHGVINLTVFANDHGSPAPMRGNVTVTILVQ
;
A
#
# COMPACT_ATOMS: atom_id res chain seq x y z
N ALA A 1 9.26 -8.39 8.22
CA ALA A 1 9.41 -9.58 7.36
C ALA A 1 10.59 -9.31 6.45
N THR A 2 11.59 -10.20 6.44
CA THR A 2 12.84 -10.01 5.69
C THR A 2 13.04 -11.27 4.85
N ASP A 3 13.07 -11.11 3.53
CA ASP A 3 13.28 -12.19 2.57
C ASP A 3 14.79 -12.42 2.36
N ALA A 4 15.19 -13.67 2.09
CA ALA A 4 16.58 -14.14 2.10
C ALA A 4 17.27 -14.09 0.71
N ASP A 5 16.76 -13.30 -0.23
CA ASP A 5 17.33 -13.18 -1.56
C ASP A 5 18.61 -12.34 -1.61
N LYS A 6 19.55 -12.76 -2.47
CA LYS A 6 20.84 -12.08 -2.70
C LYS A 6 20.59 -10.67 -3.23
N GLU A 7 21.03 -9.66 -2.47
CA GLU A 7 20.85 -8.26 -2.81
C GLU A 7 21.31 -7.94 -4.26
N GLY A 8 20.45 -7.23 -5.00
CA GLY A 8 20.73 -6.81 -6.37
C GLY A 8 20.27 -7.77 -7.48
N THR A 9 19.56 -8.86 -7.15
CA THR A 9 18.93 -9.73 -8.17
C THR A 9 17.51 -9.25 -8.52
N ASN A 10 16.97 -9.68 -9.66
CA ASN A 10 15.57 -9.38 -10.00
C ASN A 10 14.57 -9.97 -9.01
N ASN A 11 14.92 -11.06 -8.32
CA ASN A 11 14.07 -11.65 -7.27
C ASN A 11 14.00 -10.76 -6.03
N SER A 12 15.04 -9.97 -5.75
CA SER A 12 15.03 -8.98 -4.66
C SER A 12 14.17 -7.73 -4.94
N LYS A 13 13.58 -7.61 -6.14
CA LYS A 13 12.71 -6.48 -6.47
C LYS A 13 11.31 -6.73 -5.91
N ILE A 14 10.94 -5.90 -4.94
CA ILE A 14 9.58 -5.85 -4.40
C ILE A 14 8.85 -4.69 -5.08
N SER A 15 7.64 -4.95 -5.57
CA SER A 15 6.73 -3.91 -6.04
C SER A 15 5.53 -3.73 -5.12
N TYR A 16 5.18 -2.49 -4.84
CA TYR A 16 4.08 -2.13 -3.96
C TYR A 16 2.85 -1.61 -4.72
N THR A 17 1.66 -2.01 -4.28
CA THR A 17 0.38 -1.52 -4.83
C THR A 17 -0.66 -1.32 -3.74
N ILE A 18 -1.52 -0.30 -3.87
CA ILE A 18 -2.72 -0.15 -3.04
C ILE A 18 -3.82 -1.05 -3.62
N GLY A 19 -4.46 -1.80 -2.74
CA GLY A 19 -5.59 -2.67 -3.06
C GLY A 19 -6.85 -1.91 -3.48
N SER A 20 -7.94 -2.66 -3.67
CA SER A 20 -9.24 -2.04 -3.92
C SER A 20 -9.69 -1.25 -2.70
N THR A 21 -9.94 0.04 -2.88
CA THR A 21 -10.40 0.96 -1.83
C THR A 21 -11.27 2.05 -2.46
N THR A 22 -12.23 2.57 -1.72
CA THR A 22 -13.03 3.75 -2.09
C THR A 22 -12.16 5.00 -2.21
N TRP A 23 -11.01 5.03 -1.53
CA TRP A 23 -10.08 6.15 -1.47
C TRP A 23 -8.99 6.14 -2.55
N LYS A 24 -9.17 5.35 -3.62
CA LYS A 24 -8.14 5.15 -4.65
C LYS A 24 -7.76 6.43 -5.40
N SER A 25 -8.67 7.41 -5.45
CA SER A 25 -8.40 8.74 -6.01
C SER A 25 -7.62 9.66 -5.07
N ASN A 26 -7.59 9.37 -3.77
CA ASN A 26 -6.97 10.21 -2.76
C ASN A 26 -5.54 9.78 -2.46
N PHE A 27 -5.21 8.49 -2.65
CA PHE A 27 -3.91 7.93 -2.31
C PHE A 27 -3.18 7.39 -3.54
N THR A 28 -1.87 7.57 -3.54
CA THR A 28 -0.93 6.90 -4.44
C THR A 28 0.16 6.21 -3.63
N ILE A 29 0.79 5.20 -4.23
CA ILE A 29 1.95 4.52 -3.65
C ILE A 29 3.07 4.47 -4.69
N ASN A 30 4.28 4.82 -4.28
CA ASN A 30 5.46 4.57 -5.09
C ASN A 30 5.73 3.07 -5.15
N SER A 31 5.66 2.50 -6.35
CA SER A 31 5.78 1.05 -6.53
C SER A 31 7.14 0.48 -6.14
N THR A 32 8.19 1.30 -6.04
CA THR A 32 9.56 0.88 -5.71
C THR A 32 9.90 1.13 -4.24
N THR A 33 9.50 2.26 -3.68
CA THR A 33 9.84 2.63 -2.29
C THR A 33 8.76 2.26 -1.28
N GLY A 34 7.53 2.03 -1.73
CA GLY A 34 6.37 1.83 -0.86
C GLY A 34 5.85 3.10 -0.20
N GLU A 35 6.39 4.28 -0.55
CA GLU A 35 5.94 5.57 -0.02
C GLU A 35 4.50 5.85 -0.44
N ILE A 36 3.62 6.08 0.53
CA ILE A 36 2.22 6.46 0.31
C ILE A 36 2.12 7.99 0.37
N SER A 37 1.44 8.58 -0.61
CA SER A 37 1.24 10.03 -0.70
C SER A 37 -0.21 10.36 -1.03
N LEU A 38 -0.63 11.58 -0.68
CA LEU A 38 -1.94 12.11 -1.02
C LEU A 38 -1.92 12.74 -2.41
N LEU A 39 -2.84 12.33 -3.28
CA LEU A 39 -3.12 12.97 -4.56
C LEU A 39 -4.10 14.14 -4.41
N SER A 40 -4.99 14.05 -3.44
CA SER A 40 -5.99 15.07 -3.14
C SER A 40 -6.21 15.17 -1.64
N ARG A 41 -6.79 16.29 -1.20
CA ARG A 41 -7.13 16.49 0.21
C ARG A 41 -8.15 15.45 0.66
N LEU A 42 -7.99 14.99 1.88
CA LEU A 42 -9.02 14.24 2.59
C LEU A 42 -9.97 15.26 3.20
N ASP A 43 -11.26 15.02 3.03
CA ASP A 43 -12.33 15.77 3.66
C ASP A 43 -12.78 14.93 4.87
N TYR A 44 -12.57 15.46 6.08
CA TYR A 44 -12.88 14.74 7.31
C TYR A 44 -14.39 14.53 7.43
N GLU A 45 -15.17 15.51 7.01
CA GLU A 45 -16.63 15.46 7.00
C GLU A 45 -17.17 14.49 5.95
N ALA A 46 -16.40 14.18 4.91
CA ALA A 46 -16.73 13.15 3.92
C ALA A 46 -16.39 11.72 4.37
N LEU A 47 -15.57 11.56 5.41
CA LEU A 47 -15.44 10.27 6.09
C LEU A 47 -16.76 10.01 6.81
N ASN A 48 -17.46 8.93 6.45
CA ASN A 48 -18.73 8.59 7.08
C ASN A 48 -18.59 8.66 8.61
N GLU A 49 -19.64 9.10 9.30
CA GLU A 49 -19.64 9.19 10.78
C GLU A 49 -19.22 7.87 11.45
N THR A 50 -19.42 6.74 10.77
CA THR A 50 -19.03 5.39 11.24
C THR A 50 -17.53 5.10 11.17
N GLU A 51 -16.76 5.81 10.34
CA GLU A 51 -15.32 5.59 10.19
C GLU A 51 -14.50 6.42 11.19
N HIS A 52 -15.08 7.41 11.88
CA HIS A 52 -14.43 8.19 12.94
C HIS A 52 -13.04 8.75 12.54
N GLY A 53 -12.89 9.19 11.29
CA GLY A 53 -11.62 9.69 10.76
C GLY A 53 -10.60 8.59 10.42
N VAL A 54 -10.98 7.31 10.43
CA VAL A 54 -10.09 6.18 10.18
C VAL A 54 -10.22 5.68 8.74
N ILE A 55 -9.13 5.70 7.99
CA ILE A 55 -9.05 5.09 6.66
C ILE A 55 -8.14 3.86 6.72
N ASN A 56 -8.65 2.71 6.24
CA ASN A 56 -7.85 1.49 6.11
C ASN A 56 -7.48 1.24 4.65
N LEU A 57 -6.18 1.23 4.36
CA LEU A 57 -5.64 0.90 3.04
C LEU A 57 -4.94 -0.45 3.09
N THR A 58 -5.40 -1.41 2.28
CA THR A 58 -4.64 -2.64 2.05
C THR A 58 -3.52 -2.38 1.06
N VAL A 59 -2.27 -2.60 1.45
CA VAL A 59 -1.09 -2.51 0.59
C VAL A 59 -0.58 -3.91 0.30
N PHE A 60 -0.33 -4.19 -0.97
CA PHE A 60 0.28 -5.43 -1.44
C PHE A 60 1.76 -5.22 -1.72
N ALA A 61 2.58 -6.17 -1.30
CA ALA A 61 3.99 -6.29 -1.68
C ALA A 61 4.13 -7.56 -2.52
N ASN A 62 4.63 -7.43 -3.74
CA ASN A 62 4.79 -8.53 -4.69
C ASN A 62 6.27 -8.68 -5.01
N ASP A 63 6.85 -9.85 -4.72
CA ASP A 63 8.17 -10.19 -5.24
C ASP A 63 8.07 -10.55 -6.74
N HIS A 64 9.18 -10.40 -7.45
CA HIS A 64 9.27 -10.79 -8.86
C HIS A 64 9.98 -12.14 -9.02
N GLY A 65 9.82 -13.01 -8.01
CA GLY A 65 10.44 -14.34 -7.97
C GLY A 65 9.92 -15.29 -9.04
N SER A 66 10.73 -16.29 -9.38
CA SER A 66 10.41 -17.38 -10.31
C SER A 66 10.54 -18.72 -9.57
N PRO A 67 9.67 -19.73 -9.78
CA PRO A 67 8.70 -19.91 -10.88
C PRO A 67 7.34 -19.22 -10.69
N ALA A 68 7.03 -18.72 -9.50
CA ALA A 68 5.81 -17.96 -9.24
C ALA A 68 6.12 -16.79 -8.28
N PRO A 69 5.61 -15.58 -8.56
CA PRO A 69 5.76 -14.45 -7.65
C PRO A 69 4.94 -14.69 -6.37
N MET A 70 5.51 -14.37 -5.21
CA MET A 70 4.77 -14.35 -3.95
C MET A 70 4.23 -12.94 -3.67
N ARG A 71 3.05 -12.91 -3.06
CA ARG A 71 2.37 -11.66 -2.69
C ARG A 71 2.01 -11.66 -1.21
N GLY A 72 2.58 -10.71 -0.48
CA GLY A 72 2.17 -10.34 0.88
C GLY A 72 1.22 -9.15 0.87
N ASN A 73 0.48 -8.95 1.97
CA ASN A 73 -0.27 -7.71 2.18
C ASN A 73 -0.19 -7.24 3.64
N VAL A 74 -0.47 -5.96 3.83
CA VAL A 74 -0.56 -5.30 5.13
C VAL A 74 -1.67 -4.25 5.08
N THR A 75 -2.35 -4.04 6.21
CA THR A 75 -3.30 -2.94 6.37
C THR A 75 -2.59 -1.74 6.98
N VAL A 76 -2.66 -0.60 6.30
CA VAL A 76 -2.21 0.70 6.78
C VAL A 76 -3.41 1.48 7.29
N THR A 77 -3.38 1.87 8.55
CA THR A 77 -4.43 2.67 9.19
C THR A 77 -4.02 4.12 9.25
N ILE A 78 -4.83 5.00 8.65
CA ILE A 78 -4.60 6.44 8.58
C ILE A 78 -5.66 7.12 9.44
N LEU A 79 -5.20 7.96 10.37
CA LEU A 79 -6.05 8.79 11.21
C LEU A 79 -6.06 10.21 10.65
N VAL A 80 -7.25 10.66 10.26
CA VAL A 80 -7.51 12.05 9.86
C VAL A 80 -7.91 12.83 11.12
N GLN A 81 -7.37 14.03 11.27
CA GLN A 81 -7.57 14.91 12.41
C GLN A 81 -8.17 16.25 11.99
#